data_AF-A0AB38D333-F1
#
_entry.id   AF-A0AB38D333-F1
#
_cell.length_a   1.000
_cell.length_b   1.000
_cell.length_c   1.000
_cell.angle_alpha   90.00
_cell.angle_beta   90.00
_cell.angle_gamma   90.00
#
_symmetry.space_group_name_H-M   'P 1'
#
loop_
_entity.id
_entity.type
_entity.pdbx_description
1 polymer ?
#
loop_
_entity_poly.entity_id
_entity_poly.type
_entity_poly.pdbx_seq_one_letter_code
_entity_poly.pdbx_strand_id
1 'polypeptide(L)' 'MTRHVSELVMSQQRVIPPGYPGKFFEPAISDPDDRIRIAQRALSGESLESLASEYGISTRTVARYRDALRGEGEN' A
#
# COMPACT_ATOMS: atom_id res chain seq x y z
N MET A 1 7.99 24.55 33.07
CA MET A 1 6.78 23.69 33.06
C MET A 1 6.76 22.96 31.71
N THR A 2 7.25 21.73 31.73
CA THR A 2 7.45 20.87 30.54
C THR A 2 6.15 20.15 30.21
N ARG A 3 5.71 20.17 28.94
CA ARG A 3 4.75 19.19 28.43
C ARG A 3 5.30 18.59 27.13
N HIS A 4 5.72 17.35 27.26
CA HIS A 4 5.97 16.40 26.17
C HIS A 4 4.65 15.71 25.79
N VAL A 5 4.74 15.01 24.65
CA VAL A 5 3.93 13.84 24.22
C VAL A 5 2.70 14.16 23.36
N SER A 6 2.83 13.86 22.07
CA SER A 6 1.74 13.35 21.22
C SER A 6 2.21 12.07 20.55
N GLU A 7 2.18 10.97 21.31
CA GLU A 7 2.07 9.61 20.78
C GLU A 7 0.63 9.41 20.29
N LEU A 8 0.45 8.87 19.08
CA LEU A 8 -0.55 7.83 18.81
C LEU A 8 -0.40 7.28 17.38
N VAL A 9 0.56 6.37 17.18
CA VAL A 9 0.50 5.43 16.06
C VAL A 9 -0.61 4.42 16.40
N MET A 10 -1.81 4.67 15.89
CA MET A 10 -2.94 3.74 15.99
C MET A 10 -2.79 2.63 14.95
N SER A 11 -1.91 1.67 15.24
CA SER A 11 -1.89 0.36 14.58
C SER A 11 -3.07 -0.48 15.08
N GLN A 12 -4.28 -0.16 14.64
CA GLN A 12 -5.47 -0.95 14.93
C GLN A 12 -5.62 -2.02 13.85
N GLN A 13 -4.93 -3.13 14.06
CA GLN A 13 -5.17 -4.42 13.40
C GLN A 13 -6.67 -4.73 13.47
N ARG A 14 -7.39 -4.61 12.35
CA ARG A 14 -8.79 -5.00 12.21
C ARG A 14 -8.89 -6.52 12.39
N VAL A 15 -9.52 -6.95 13.49
CA VAL A 15 -9.78 -8.36 13.78
C VAL A 15 -10.95 -8.81 12.90
N ILE A 16 -10.70 -9.70 11.94
CA ILE A 16 -11.72 -10.19 11.01
C ILE A 16 -12.44 -11.40 11.64
N PRO A 17 -13.78 -11.39 11.78
CA PRO A 17 -14.52 -12.51 12.34
C PRO A 17 -14.60 -13.71 11.37
N PRO A 18 -14.71 -14.95 11.89
CA PRO A 18 -14.75 -16.16 11.06
C PRO A 18 -16.08 -16.28 10.29
N GLY A 19 -16.00 -16.37 8.95
CA GLY A 19 -17.17 -16.61 8.08
C GLY A 19 -17.26 -15.79 6.78
N TYR A 20 -16.29 -14.93 6.44
CA TYR A 20 -16.35 -14.08 5.25
C TYR A 20 -15.66 -14.72 4.02
N PRO A 21 -16.40 -15.14 2.97
CA PRO A 21 -15.82 -15.51 1.68
C PRO A 21 -15.53 -14.24 0.86
N GLY A 22 -14.30 -14.11 0.38
CA GLY A 22 -13.85 -12.97 -0.41
C GLY A 22 -12.86 -12.12 0.38
N LYS A 23 -11.57 -12.28 0.07
CA LYS A 23 -10.52 -11.40 0.57
C LYS A 23 -10.68 -10.03 -0.09
N PHE A 24 -11.52 -9.18 0.47
CA PHE A 24 -11.44 -7.74 0.25
C PHE A 24 -10.14 -7.29 0.90
N PHE A 25 -9.04 -7.39 0.15
CA PHE A 25 -7.78 -6.84 0.58
C PHE A 25 -7.94 -5.33 0.60
N GLU A 26 -8.12 -4.77 1.79
CA GLU A 26 -7.98 -3.33 1.96
C GLU A 26 -6.65 -2.91 1.34
N PRO A 27 -6.65 -1.94 0.42
CA PRO A 27 -5.42 -1.47 -0.18
C PRO A 27 -4.46 -1.04 0.93
N ALA A 28 -3.22 -1.56 0.89
CA ALA A 28 -2.21 -1.24 1.88
C ALA A 28 -1.95 0.28 1.95
N ILE A 29 -2.09 0.95 0.81
CA ILE A 29 -2.15 2.41 0.71
C ILE A 29 -3.60 2.83 0.45
N SER A 30 -4.17 3.58 1.39
CA SER A 30 -5.55 4.06 1.31
C SER A 30 -5.71 5.12 0.21
N ASP A 31 -4.70 5.97 0.04
CA ASP A 31 -4.72 7.05 -0.94
C ASP A 31 -4.55 6.54 -2.39
N PRO A 32 -5.49 6.80 -3.30
CA PRO A 32 -5.38 6.38 -4.70
C PRO A 32 -4.21 7.00 -5.45
N ASP A 33 -3.89 8.26 -5.21
CA ASP A 33 -2.82 8.99 -5.92
C ASP A 33 -1.45 8.40 -5.59
N ASP A 34 -1.21 8.09 -4.32
CA ASP A 34 0.03 7.41 -3.92
C ASP A 34 0.18 6.02 -4.55
N ARG A 35 -0.91 5.26 -4.72
CA ARG A 35 -0.85 3.97 -5.45
C ARG A 35 -0.44 4.14 -6.91
N ILE A 36 -0.99 5.15 -7.58
CA ILE A 36 -0.64 5.48 -8.96
C ILE A 36 0.83 5.90 -9.04
N ARG A 37 1.28 6.75 -8.11
CA ARG A 37 2.69 7.18 -8.03
C ARG A 37 3.64 6.00 -7.85
N ILE A 38 3.33 5.07 -6.93
CA ILE A 38 4.13 3.85 -6.70
C ILE A 38 4.18 3.01 -7.98
N ALA A 39 3.03 2.84 -8.66
CA ALA A 39 2.96 2.07 -9.90
C ALA A 39 3.80 2.69 -11.03
N GLN A 40 3.73 4.02 -11.21
CA GLN A 40 4.51 4.76 -12.22
C GLN A 40 6.01 4.66 -11.96
N ARG A 41 6.43 4.79 -10.70
CA ARG A 41 7.83 4.63 -10.29
C ARG A 41 8.34 3.21 -10.53
N ALA A 42 7.54 2.20 -10.18
CA ALA A 42 7.84 0.80 -10.46
C ALA A 42 7.92 0.49 -11.97
N LEU A 43 7.08 1.12 -12.81
CA LEU A 43 7.16 1.01 -14.28
C LEU A 43 8.39 1.70 -14.86
N SER A 44 8.85 2.77 -14.22
CA SER A 44 10.06 3.52 -14.61
C SER A 44 11.35 2.75 -14.32
N GLY A 45 11.26 1.55 -13.72
CA GLY A 45 12.40 0.67 -13.43
C GLY A 45 12.98 0.83 -12.03
N GLU A 46 12.31 1.58 -11.15
CA GLU A 46 12.73 1.67 -9.75
C GLU A 46 12.57 0.34 -9.02
N SER A 47 13.49 0.03 -8.10
CA SER A 47 13.48 -1.23 -7.36
C SER A 47 12.22 -1.40 -6.54
N LEU A 48 11.56 -2.55 -6.68
CA LEU A 48 10.38 -2.91 -5.89
C LEU A 48 10.71 -2.98 -4.40
N GLU A 49 11.93 -3.36 -4.01
CA GLU A 49 12.35 -3.42 -2.61
C GLU A 49 12.51 -2.04 -1.99
N SER A 50 13.05 -1.09 -2.76
CA SER A 50 13.17 0.31 -2.33
C SER A 50 11.80 0.92 -2.13
N LEU A 51 10.89 0.76 -3.09
CA LEU A 51 9.51 1.24 -2.99
C LEU A 51 8.74 0.54 -1.86
N ALA A 52 8.91 -0.76 -1.68
CA ALA A 52 8.32 -1.49 -0.57
C ALA A 52 8.75 -0.92 0.78
N SER A 53 10.04 -0.66 0.95
CA SER A 53 10.62 -0.12 2.18
C SER A 53 10.21 1.33 2.43
N GLU A 54 10.17 2.16 1.37
CA GLU A 54 9.76 3.58 1.44
C GLU A 54 8.30 3.74 1.87
N TYR A 55 7.40 2.94 1.31
CA TYR A 55 5.96 3.05 1.57
C TYR A 55 5.46 2.08 2.67
N GLY A 56 6.34 1.29 3.27
CA GLY A 56 5.98 0.32 4.31
C GLY A 56 5.05 -0.80 3.83
N ILE A 57 5.17 -1.20 2.57
CA ILE A 57 4.33 -2.24 1.93
C ILE A 57 5.15 -3.41 1.43
N SER A 58 4.50 -4.52 1.08
CA SER A 58 5.20 -5.66 0.48
C SER A 58 5.58 -5.42 -0.99
N THR A 59 6.69 -6.00 -1.43
CA THR A 59 7.10 -6.00 -2.86
C THR A 59 6.03 -6.57 -3.78
N ARG A 60 5.26 -7.56 -3.31
CA ARG A 60 4.08 -8.11 -4.01
C ARG A 60 2.98 -7.06 -4.22
N THR A 61 2.78 -6.16 -3.25
CA THR A 61 1.83 -5.04 -3.36
C THR A 61 2.31 -4.05 -4.43
N VAL A 62 3.59 -3.69 -4.42
CA VAL A 62 4.19 -2.82 -5.44
C VAL A 62 4.03 -3.42 -6.84
N ALA A 63 4.35 -4.71 -7.00
CA ALA A 63 4.17 -5.42 -8.27
C ALA A 63 2.70 -5.42 -8.74
N ARG A 64 1.75 -5.64 -7.83
CA ARG A 64 0.32 -5.54 -8.14
C ARG A 64 -0.08 -4.16 -8.65
N TYR A 65 0.40 -3.08 -8.04
CA TYR A 65 0.10 -1.72 -8.49
C TYR A 65 0.68 -1.44 -9.86
N ARG A 66 1.93 -1.85 -10.09
CA ARG A 66 2.59 -1.78 -11.41
C ARG A 66 1.78 -2.52 -12.48
N ASP A 67 1.41 -3.77 -12.19
CA ASP A 67 0.70 -4.63 -13.15
C ASP A 67 -0.72 -4.12 -13.43
N ALA A 68 -1.42 -3.60 -12.41
CA ALA A 68 -2.71 -2.94 -12.57
C ALA A 68 -2.62 -1.73 -13.50
N LEU A 69 -1.62 -0.85 -13.29
CA LEU A 69 -1.42 0.32 -14.14
C LEU A 69 -1.03 -0.05 -15.58
N ARG A 70 -0.32 -1.17 -15.78
CA ARG A 70 0.01 -1.69 -17.11
C ARG A 70 -1.22 -2.25 -17.85
N GLY A 71 -2.15 -2.88 -17.14
CA GLY A 71 -3.35 -3.51 -17.69
C GLY A 71 -4.53 -2.55 -17.93
N GLU A 72 -4.55 -1.37 -17.31
CA GLU A 72 -5.58 -0.34 -17.56
C GLU A 72 -5.44 0.39 -18.91
N GLY A 73 -4.45 0.03 -19.74
CA GLY A 73 -4.34 0.51 -21.13
C GLY A 73 -5.00 -0.38 -22.19
N GLU A 74 -5.54 -1.55 -21.81
CA GLU A 74 -6.18 -2.51 -22.72
C GLU A 74 -7.68 -2.66 -22.39
N ASN A 75 -8.44 -1.58 -22.54
CA ASN A 75 -9.88 -1.67 -22.85
C ASN A 75 -10.38 -0.42 -23.58
#